data_AF-A0A8X6U6R6-F1
#
_entry.id   AF-A0A8X6U6R6-F1
#
_cell.length_a   1.000
_cell.length_b   1.000
_cell.length_c   1.000
_cell.angle_alpha   90.00
_cell.angle_beta   90.00
_cell.angle_gamma   90.00
#
_symmetry.space_group_name_H-M   'P 1'
#
loop_
_entity.id
_entity.type
_entity.pdbx_description
1 polymer ?
#
loop_
_entity_poly.entity_id
_entity_poly.type
_entity_poly.pdbx_seq_one_letter_code
_entity_poly.pdbx_strand_id
1 'polypeptide(L)'
;MLHLIPLLRRNSKLSLRNKRLIYLQYLQPILTYGCVIWGSTYQCHIKYLQLQQNRALRLITSSPLFIPRRILHDELQVDSIPQTIRNHSRSFYNSLRNHHNPTINSLDRPIDANNRRNFPNMAQLAQSIF
;
A
#
# COMPACT_ATOMS: atom_id res chain seq x y z
N MET A 1 -2.57 -12.08 8.38
CA MET A 1 -1.19 -11.80 7.89
C MET A 1 -0.14 -12.85 8.31
N LEU A 2 -0.41 -13.73 9.29
CA LEU A 2 0.59 -14.66 9.85
C LEU A 2 0.77 -15.98 9.07
N HIS A 3 -0.19 -16.41 8.26
CA HIS A 3 -0.19 -17.73 7.62
C HIS A 3 0.87 -17.93 6.52
N LEU A 4 1.34 -16.87 5.86
CA LEU A 4 2.36 -16.97 4.80
C LEU A 4 3.80 -16.80 5.31
N ILE A 5 3.98 -16.39 6.57
CA ILE A 5 5.31 -16.19 7.17
C ILE A 5 6.21 -17.44 7.07
N PRO A 6 5.70 -18.68 7.24
CA PRO A 6 6.53 -19.89 7.08
C PRO A 6 7.17 -20.02 5.69
N LEU A 7 6.47 -19.57 4.64
CA LEU A 7 6.96 -19.64 3.26
C LEU A 7 7.98 -18.54 2.95
N LEU A 8 7.86 -17.37 3.58
CA LEU A 8 8.81 -16.27 3.37
C LEU A 8 10.07 -16.41 4.24
N ARG A 9 10.05 -17.23 5.31
CA ARG A 9 11.16 -17.38 6.27
C ARG A 9 12.42 -17.96 5.59
N ARG A 10 13.59 -17.70 6.19
CA ARG A 10 14.91 -18.20 5.75
C ARG A 10 14.95 -19.72 5.51
N ASN A 11 14.19 -20.49 6.29
CA ASN A 11 14.20 -21.95 6.25
C ASN A 11 13.40 -22.54 5.07
N SER A 12 12.67 -21.73 4.30
CA SER A 12 11.96 -22.24 3.14
C SER A 12 12.91 -22.41 1.94
N LYS A 13 12.80 -23.56 1.26
CA LYS A 13 13.58 -23.94 0.07
C LYS A 13 13.27 -23.09 -1.18
N LEU A 14 12.46 -22.04 -1.05
CA LEU A 14 12.06 -21.18 -2.16
C LEU A 14 13.19 -20.24 -2.56
N SER A 15 13.37 -20.05 -3.86
CA SER A 15 14.27 -19.03 -4.40
C SER A 15 13.83 -17.63 -3.99
N LEU A 16 14.77 -16.68 -3.92
CA LEU A 16 14.48 -15.28 -3.59
C LEU A 16 13.44 -14.68 -4.56
N ARG A 17 13.51 -15.05 -5.84
CA ARG A 17 12.55 -14.64 -6.88
C ARG A 17 11.13 -15.10 -6.56
N ASN A 18 10.95 -16.34 -6.12
CA ASN A 18 9.62 -16.86 -5.79
C ASN A 18 9.05 -16.22 -4.53
N LYS A 19 9.90 -15.98 -3.51
CA LYS A 19 9.50 -15.22 -2.32
C LYS A 19 9.06 -13.80 -2.65
N ARG A 20 9.78 -13.13 -3.57
CA ARG A 20 9.39 -11.82 -4.11
C ARG A 20 8.03 -11.88 -4.80
N LEU A 21 7.80 -12.86 -5.67
CA LEU A 21 6.52 -13.00 -6.37
C LEU A 21 5.35 -13.17 -5.39
N ILE A 22 5.53 -13.98 -4.34
CA ILE A 22 4.51 -14.14 -3.28
C ILE A 22 4.25 -12.80 -2.58
N TYR A 23 5.30 -12.03 -2.29
CA TYR A 23 5.16 -10.69 -1.71
C TYR A 23 4.37 -9.75 -2.62
N LEU A 24 4.74 -9.65 -3.89
CA LEU A 24 4.06 -8.79 -4.87
C LEU A 24 2.61 -9.20 -5.09
N GLN A 25 2.32 -10.51 -5.14
CA GLN A 25 0.98 -10.97 -5.51
C GLN A 25 0.01 -11.05 -4.35
N TYR A 26 0.48 -11.23 -3.11
CA TYR A 26 -0.41 -11.37 -1.95
C TYR A 26 -0.32 -10.17 -0.99
N LEU A 27 0.90 -9.72 -0.68
CA LEU A 27 1.09 -8.65 0.31
C LEU A 27 0.84 -7.28 -0.29
N GLN A 28 1.28 -7.04 -1.52
CA GLN A 28 1.06 -5.77 -2.20
C GLN A 28 -0.42 -5.42 -2.39
N PRO A 29 -1.33 -6.31 -2.84
CA PRO A 29 -2.74 -5.96 -2.98
C PRO A 29 -3.43 -5.70 -1.64
N ILE A 30 -3.08 -6.43 -0.57
CA ILE A 30 -3.63 -6.15 0.78
C ILE A 30 -3.22 -4.76 1.26
N LEU A 31 -1.95 -4.40 1.05
CA LEU A 31 -1.44 -3.07 1.38
C LEU A 31 -2.13 -2.00 0.53
N THR A 32 -2.25 -2.24 -0.77
CA THR A 32 -2.85 -1.32 -1.73
C THR A 32 -4.33 -1.07 -1.47
N TYR A 33 -5.10 -2.13 -1.18
CA TYR A 33 -6.50 -2.02 -0.84
C TYR A 33 -6.70 -1.17 0.42
N GLY A 34 -5.90 -1.45 1.46
CA GLY A 34 -5.85 -0.62 2.66
C GLY A 34 -5.48 0.83 2.34
N CYS A 35 -4.58 1.07 1.40
CA CYS A 35 -4.12 2.40 1.02
C CYS A 35 -5.17 3.27 0.32
N VAL A 36 -6.13 2.72 -0.43
CA VAL A 36 -7.22 3.53 -1.02
C VAL A 36 -8.17 4.01 0.07
N ILE A 37 -8.48 3.13 1.03
CA ILE A 37 -9.34 3.43 2.18
C ILE A 37 -8.62 4.34 3.18
N TRP A 38 -7.33 4.10 3.38
CA TRP A 38 -6.48 4.80 4.34
C TRP A 38 -5.63 5.91 3.72
N GLY A 39 -5.81 6.23 2.44
CA GLY A 39 -5.02 7.23 1.72
C GLY A 39 -5.17 8.63 2.31
N SER A 40 -6.21 8.83 3.11
CA SER A 40 -6.52 10.01 3.91
C SER A 40 -6.07 9.93 5.37
N THR A 41 -5.39 8.86 5.79
CA THR A 41 -5.04 8.63 7.21
C THR A 41 -3.80 9.39 7.67
N TYR A 42 -3.72 9.63 8.98
CA TYR A 42 -2.58 10.24 9.65
C TYR A 42 -1.24 9.57 9.27
N GLN A 43 -0.20 10.40 9.08
CA GLN A 43 1.19 10.03 8.76
C GLN A 43 1.73 8.86 9.61
N CYS A 44 1.22 8.68 10.82
CA CYS A 44 1.57 7.60 11.73
C CYS A 44 1.25 6.20 11.16
N HIS A 45 0.10 6.02 10.51
CA HIS A 45 -0.29 4.72 9.94
C HIS A 45 0.56 4.37 8.72
N ILE A 46 0.88 5.36 7.87
CA ILE A 46 1.79 5.17 6.73
C ILE A 46 3.19 4.73 7.22
N LYS A 47 3.70 5.38 8.29
CA LYS A 47 4.97 5.00 8.92
C LYS A 47 4.92 3.57 9.48
N TYR A 48 3.80 3.17 10.09
CA TYR A 48 3.60 1.81 10.59
C TYR A 48 3.61 0.78 9.46
N LEU A 49 2.88 1.04 8.37
CA LEU A 49 2.86 0.15 7.20
C LEU A 49 4.24 0.03 6.55
N GLN A 50 4.99 1.14 6.46
CA GLN A 50 6.38 1.11 5.98
C GLN A 50 7.26 0.26 6.90
N LEU A 51 7.08 0.32 8.22
CA LEU A 51 7.82 -0.52 9.16
C LEU A 51 7.51 -2.01 8.96
N GLN A 52 6.24 -2.35 8.72
CA GLN A 52 5.83 -3.73 8.42
C GLN A 52 6.40 -4.20 7.07
N GLN A 53 6.38 -3.36 6.04
CA GLN A 53 7.02 -3.63 4.76
C GLN A 53 8.52 -3.92 4.95
N ASN A 54 9.24 -3.06 5.68
CA ASN A 54 10.67 -3.24 5.93
C ASN A 54 10.98 -4.56 6.65
N ARG A 55 10.14 -4.95 7.62
CA ARG A 55 10.27 -6.24 8.31
C ARG A 55 10.06 -7.41 7.36
N ALA A 56 9.05 -7.34 6.48
CA ALA A 56 8.79 -8.37 5.49
C ALA A 56 9.95 -8.50 4.48
N LEU A 57 10.47 -7.38 3.96
CA LEU A 57 11.61 -7.37 3.04
C LEU A 57 12.84 -8.05 3.66
N ARG A 58 13.16 -7.71 4.91
CA ARG A 58 14.26 -8.34 5.65
C ARG A 58 14.06 -9.84 5.87
N LEU A 59 12.82 -10.25 6.12
CA LEU A 59 12.48 -11.66 6.30
C LEU A 59 12.67 -12.45 4.99
N ILE A 60 12.34 -11.83 3.84
CA ILE A 60 12.54 -12.40 2.51
C ILE A 60 14.02 -12.51 2.16
N THR A 61 14.79 -11.43 2.31
CA THR A 61 16.23 -11.39 1.98
C THR A 61 17.10 -12.04 3.04
N SER A 62 16.55 -12.39 4.21
CA SER A 62 17.32 -12.85 5.37
C SER A 62 18.45 -11.88 5.76
N SER A 63 18.21 -10.58 5.57
CA SER A 63 19.22 -9.53 5.67
C SER A 63 19.40 -9.01 7.11
N PRO A 64 20.66 -8.78 7.56
CA PRO A 64 20.93 -8.24 8.90
C PRO A 64 20.46 -6.79 9.05
N LEU A 65 20.12 -6.41 10.29
CA LEU A 65 19.48 -5.12 10.63
C LEU A 65 20.30 -3.88 10.23
N PHE A 66 21.62 -3.99 10.12
CA PHE A 66 22.49 -2.86 9.74
C PHE A 66 22.30 -2.43 8.27
N ILE A 67 21.79 -3.32 7.40
CA ILE A 67 21.67 -3.01 5.98
C ILE A 67 20.65 -1.88 5.77
N PRO A 68 21.02 -0.81 5.05
CA PRO A 68 20.12 0.27 4.69
C PRO A 68 18.86 -0.21 3.97
N ARG A 69 17.71 0.38 4.30
CA ARG A 69 16.42 0.05 3.66
C ARG A 69 16.48 0.22 2.14
N ARG A 70 17.18 1.25 1.65
CA ARG A 70 17.31 1.53 0.21
C ARG A 70 17.88 0.33 -0.55
N ILE A 71 18.93 -0.30 -0.03
CA ILE A 71 19.54 -1.49 -0.64
C ILE A 71 18.53 -2.65 -0.72
N LEU A 72 17.71 -2.85 0.31
CA LEU A 72 16.66 -3.88 0.30
C LEU A 72 15.58 -3.62 -0.76
N HIS A 73 15.20 -2.35 -0.94
CA HIS A 73 14.24 -1.94 -1.96
C HIS A 73 14.82 -2.10 -3.37
N ASP A 74 16.09 -1.75 -3.57
CA ASP A 74 16.79 -1.86 -4.86
C ASP A 74 17.03 -3.34 -5.24
N GLU A 75 17.41 -4.19 -4.28
CA GLU A 75 17.63 -5.62 -4.46
C GLU A 75 16.33 -6.36 -4.79
N LEU A 76 15.23 -6.00 -4.10
CA LEU A 76 13.94 -6.63 -4.32
C LEU A 76 13.12 -5.97 -5.44
N GLN A 77 13.52 -4.79 -5.95
CA GLN A 77 12.78 -3.99 -6.92
C GLN A 77 11.34 -3.72 -6.46
N VAL A 78 11.18 -3.31 -5.20
CA VAL A 78 9.88 -3.05 -4.57
C VAL A 78 9.75 -1.57 -4.22
N ASP A 79 8.64 -0.96 -4.60
CA ASP A 79 8.33 0.42 -4.24
C ASP A 79 8.05 0.59 -2.74
N SER A 80 8.42 1.75 -2.20
CA SER A 80 8.05 2.14 -0.84
C SER A 80 6.53 2.34 -0.71
N ILE A 81 5.96 2.08 0.47
CA ILE A 81 4.51 2.27 0.71
C ILE A 81 4.01 3.66 0.28
N PRO A 82 4.68 4.78 0.61
CA PRO A 82 4.23 6.11 0.16
C PRO A 82 4.19 6.25 -1.37
N GLN A 83 5.15 5.65 -2.08
CA GLN A 83 5.19 5.70 -3.54
C GLN A 83 4.09 4.83 -4.14
N THR A 84 3.87 3.63 -3.60
CA THR A 84 2.77 2.74 -3.98
C THR A 84 1.41 3.40 -3.77
N ILE A 85 1.20 4.07 -2.64
CA ILE A 85 -0.01 4.87 -2.35
C ILE A 85 -0.20 5.93 -3.43
N ARG A 86 0.84 6.73 -3.71
CA ARG A 86 0.77 7.83 -4.68
C ARG A 86 0.47 7.34 -6.09
N ASN A 87 1.08 6.23 -6.50
CA ASN A 87 0.87 5.64 -7.82
C ASN A 87 -0.56 5.09 -7.94
N HIS A 88 -1.05 4.37 -6.91
CA HIS A 88 -2.40 3.83 -6.90
C HIS A 88 -3.47 4.90 -6.80
N SER A 89 -3.28 5.92 -5.96
CA SER A 89 -4.23 7.03 -5.86
C SER A 89 -4.34 7.76 -7.20
N ARG A 90 -3.20 8.07 -7.85
CA ARG A 90 -3.19 8.68 -9.19
C ARG A 90 -3.92 7.80 -10.21
N SER A 91 -3.64 6.51 -10.25
CA SER A 91 -4.32 5.60 -11.17
C SER A 91 -5.82 5.55 -10.90
N PHE A 92 -6.23 5.49 -9.62
CA PHE A 92 -7.63 5.46 -9.22
C PHE A 92 -8.38 6.73 -9.62
N TYR A 93 -7.85 7.92 -9.29
CA TYR A 93 -8.46 9.20 -9.67
C TYR A 93 -8.50 9.41 -11.19
N ASN A 94 -7.46 8.98 -11.91
CA ASN A 94 -7.49 9.01 -13.38
C ASN A 94 -8.59 8.10 -13.93
N SER A 95 -8.78 6.91 -13.37
CA SER A 95 -9.88 6.01 -13.76
C SER A 95 -11.25 6.58 -13.40
N LEU A 96 -11.38 7.26 -12.26
CA LEU A 96 -12.63 7.94 -11.87
C LEU A 96 -13.01 9.05 -12.86
N ARG A 97 -12.05 9.90 -13.24
CA ARG A 97 -12.25 11.00 -14.21
C ARG A 97 -12.67 10.54 -15.60
N ASN A 98 -12.22 9.35 -16.00
CA ASN A 98 -12.54 8.77 -17.29
C ASN A 98 -13.85 7.96 -17.28
N HIS A 99 -14.57 7.92 -16.15
CA HIS A 99 -15.78 7.13 -16.02
C HIS A 99 -17.00 7.85 -16.60
N HIS A 100 -17.82 7.12 -17.36
CA HIS A 100 -19.01 7.68 -18.04
C HIS A 100 -20.12 8.12 -17.07
N ASN A 101 -20.12 7.61 -15.84
CA ASN A 101 -21.16 7.90 -14.85
C ASN A 101 -20.97 9.31 -14.22
N PRO A 102 -21.90 10.26 -14.42
CA PRO A 102 -21.79 11.62 -13.92
C PRO A 102 -21.77 11.74 -12.38
N THR A 103 -22.38 10.80 -11.64
CA THR A 103 -22.31 10.82 -10.16
C THR A 103 -20.92 10.51 -9.64
N ILE A 104 -20.14 9.71 -10.36
CA ILE A 104 -18.76 9.35 -9.97
C ILE A 104 -17.81 10.54 -10.20
N ASN A 105 -18.02 11.32 -11.26
CA ASN A 105 -17.24 12.54 -11.52
C ASN A 105 -17.43 13.61 -10.44
N SER A 106 -18.60 13.62 -9.78
CA SER A 106 -18.87 14.54 -8.66
C SER A 106 -18.07 14.20 -7.38
N LEU A 107 -17.51 13.00 -7.29
CA LEU A 107 -16.68 12.54 -6.17
C LEU A 107 -15.20 12.93 -6.32
N ASP A 108 -14.81 13.53 -7.46
CA ASP A 108 -13.45 14.03 -7.73
C ASP A 108 -13.15 15.29 -6.91
N ARG A 109 -13.20 15.19 -5.58
CA ARG A 109 -12.65 16.21 -4.69
C ARG A 109 -11.15 15.92 -4.54
N PRO A 110 -10.26 16.83 -4.97
CA PRO A 110 -8.84 16.65 -4.76
C PRO A 110 -8.56 16.57 -3.26
N ILE A 111 -7.69 15.64 -2.88
CA ILE A 111 -7.15 15.57 -1.52
C ILE A 111 -6.27 16.81 -1.34
N ASP A 112 -6.85 17.93 -0.92
CA ASP A 112 -6.10 19.14 -0.62
C ASP A 112 -5.16 18.87 0.55
N ALA A 113 -3.87 18.72 0.23
CA ALA A 113 -2.81 18.41 1.19
C ALA A 113 -2.68 19.43 2.34
N ASN A 114 -3.30 20.61 2.20
CA ASN A 114 -3.28 21.70 3.16
C ASN A 114 -4.52 21.80 4.07
N ASN A 115 -5.59 21.03 3.84
CA ASN A 115 -6.77 21.04 4.72
C ASN A 115 -7.13 19.65 5.22
N ARG A 116 -6.35 19.16 6.19
CA ARG A 116 -6.52 17.85 6.83
C ARG A 116 -7.81 17.69 7.66
N ARG A 117 -8.70 18.70 7.71
CA ARG A 117 -9.87 18.73 8.61
C ARG A 117 -11.22 18.55 7.92
N ASN A 118 -11.33 18.75 6.61
CA ASN A 118 -12.62 18.63 5.91
C ASN A 118 -12.56 17.52 4.86
N PHE A 119 -12.53 16.27 5.32
CA PHE A 119 -13.01 15.16 4.50
C PHE A 119 -14.44 14.83 4.95
N PRO A 120 -15.37 14.57 4.01
CA PRO A 120 -16.69 14.12 4.39
C PRO A 120 -16.53 12.83 5.20
N ASN A 121 -17.22 12.80 6.33
CA ASN A 121 -17.21 11.67 7.25
C ASN A 121 -17.57 10.42 6.44
N MET A 122 -16.72 9.39 6.39
CA MET A 122 -17.01 8.16 5.61
C MET A 122 -18.33 7.48 6.04
N ALA A 123 -18.86 7.85 7.22
CA ALA A 123 -20.21 7.52 7.68
C ALA A 123 -21.34 8.12 6.81
N GLN A 124 -21.14 9.28 6.17
CA GLN A 124 -22.13 9.92 5.29
C GLN A 124 -22.14 9.29 3.87
N LEU A 125 -20.99 8.83 3.37
CA LEU A 125 -20.89 8.16 2.07
C LEU A 125 -21.56 6.78 2.07
N ALA A 126 -21.48 6.04 3.19
CA ALA A 126 -22.18 4.77 3.36
C ALA A 126 -23.71 4.89 3.40
N GLN A 127 -24.24 6.06 3.78
CA GLN A 127 -25.69 6.34 3.80
C GLN A 127 -26.24 6.78 2.43
N SER A 128 -25.38 7.21 1.50
CA SER A 128 -25.80 7.67 0.16
C SER A 128 -25.81 6.57 -0.91
N ILE A 129 -25.38 5.36 -0.55
CA ILE A 129 -25.26 4.21 -1.46
C ILE A 129 -26.36 3.16 -1.19
N PHE A 130 -27.28 3.43 -0.26
CA PHE A 130 -28.53 2.68 -0.07
C PHE A 130 -29.74 3.62 -0.17
#